data_AF-A0A392U6Y4-F1
#
_entry.id   AF-A0A392U6Y4-F1
#
_cell.length_a   1.000
_cell.length_b   1.000
_cell.length_c   1.000
_cell.angle_alpha   90.00
_cell.angle_beta   90.00
_cell.angle_gamma   90.00
#
_symmetry.space_group_name_H-M   'P 1'
#
loop_
_entity.id
_entity.type
_entity.pdbx_description
1 polymer ?
#
loop_
_entity_poly.entity_id
_entity_poly.type
_entity_poly.pdbx_seq_one_letter_code
_entity_poly.pdbx_strand_id
1 'polypeptide(L)' 'MKAVIMKNKLRFLNGSCPMPDEFDPTYEHWIRCNNLILSWLMNSVISTISQSLVYIESASQAWNDLKA' A
#
# COMPACT_ATOMS: atom_id res chain seq x y z
N MET A 1 7.19 21.18 3.37
CA MET A 1 6.02 20.40 2.93
C MET A 1 6.33 18.90 2.95
N LYS A 2 6.08 18.17 4.04
CA LYS A 2 6.19 16.69 4.08
C LYS A 2 4.94 15.99 4.65
N ALA A 3 4.00 16.74 5.23
CA ALA A 3 2.85 16.18 5.92
C ALA A 3 1.70 15.72 4.99
N VAL A 4 1.51 16.38 3.84
CA VAL A 4 0.37 16.08 2.94
C VAL A 4 0.58 14.75 2.20
N ILE A 5 1.82 14.45 1.79
CA ILE A 5 2.18 13.20 1.12
C ILE A 5 1.98 11.99 2.06
N MET A 6 2.29 12.14 3.36
CA MET A 6 2.10 11.05 4.34
C MET A 6 0.62 10.80 4.67
N LYS A 7 -0.22 11.85 4.75
CA LYS A 7 -1.65 11.69 5.06
C LYS A 7 -2.39 10.86 3.99
N ASN A 8 -2.09 11.06 2.71
CA ASN A 8 -2.69 10.25 1.65
C ASN A 8 -2.14 8.82 1.64
N LYS A 9 -0.84 8.62 1.94
CA LYS A 9 -0.23 7.29 2.04
C LYS A 9 -0.78 6.46 3.21
N LEU A 10 -1.07 7.10 4.36
CA LEU A 10 -1.67 6.44 5.53
C LEU A 10 -3.04 5.84 5.22
N ARG A 11 -3.82 6.45 4.31
CA ARG A 11 -5.15 5.95 3.92
C ARG A 11 -5.09 4.63 3.15
N PHE A 12 -3.99 4.36 2.45
CA PHE A 12 -3.77 3.07 1.81
C PHE A 12 -3.31 2.02 2.83
N LEU A 13 -2.49 2.40 3.82
CA LEU A 13 -2.02 1.49 4.86
C LEU A 13 -3.12 1.07 5.84
N ASN A 14 -4.04 1.98 6.17
CA ASN A 14 -5.14 1.70 7.11
C ASN A 14 -6.42 1.19 6.42
N GLY A 15 -6.41 1.00 5.10
CA GLY A 15 -7.58 0.54 4.34
C GLY A 15 -8.71 1.58 4.18
N SER A 16 -8.52 2.84 4.60
CA SER A 16 -9.50 3.93 4.42
C SER A 16 -9.58 4.44 2.97
N CYS A 17 -8.85 3.82 2.04
CA CYS A 17 -8.92 4.01 0.60
C CYS A 17 -9.10 2.63 -0.06
N PRO A 18 -10.32 2.09 -0.09
CA PRO A 18 -10.58 0.79 -0.69
C PRO A 18 -10.28 0.81 -2.20
N MET A 19 -10.02 -0.36 -2.76
CA MET A 19 -9.88 -0.54 -4.20
C MET A 19 -11.19 -0.10 -4.87
N PRO A 20 -11.15 0.89 -5.78
CA PRO A 20 -12.34 1.29 -6.53
C PRO A 20 -12.68 0.23 -7.58
N ASP A 21 -13.85 0.38 -8.20
CA ASP A 21 -14.29 -0.49 -9.31
C ASP A 21 -13.34 -0.38 -10.51
N GLU A 22 -13.19 -1.45 -11.30
CA GLU A 22 -12.30 -1.50 -12.45
C GLU A 22 -12.65 -0.49 -13.55
N PHE A 23 -13.90 -0.06 -13.62
CA PHE A 23 -14.37 0.95 -14.57
C PHE A 23 -14.30 2.38 -14.00
N ASP A 24 -13.91 2.55 -12.73
CA ASP A 24 -13.76 3.86 -12.12
C ASP A 24 -12.51 4.58 -12.69
N PRO A 25 -12.62 5.85 -13.13
CA PRO A 25 -11.47 6.63 -13.61
C PRO A 25 -10.29 6.73 -12.62
N THR A 26 -10.54 6.47 -11.34
CA THR A 26 -9.55 6.50 -10.26
C THR A 26 -8.84 5.15 -10.04
N TYR A 27 -9.27 4.07 -10.69
CA TYR A 27 -8.71 2.72 -10.55
C TYR A 27 -7.21 2.65 -10.86
N GLU A 28 -6.81 3.14 -12.02
CA GLU A 28 -5.41 3.21 -12.44
C GLU A 28 -4.55 4.04 -11.47
N HIS A 29 -5.12 5.15 -10.96
CA HIS A 29 -4.44 5.99 -9.99
C HIS A 29 -4.26 5.28 -8.65
N TRP A 30 -5.28 4.52 -8.23
CA TRP A 30 -5.26 3.72 -7.01
C TRP A 30 -4.19 2.62 -7.09
N ILE A 31 -4.15 1.86 -8.19
CA ILE A 31 -3.13 0.81 -8.42
C ILE A 31 -1.73 1.39 -8.31
N ARG A 32 -1.45 2.51 -8.99
CA ARG A 32 -0.13 3.15 -8.94
C ARG A 32 0.27 3.56 -7.53
N CYS A 33 -0.67 4.14 -6.78
CA CYS A 33 -0.44 4.54 -5.39
C CYS A 33 -0.19 3.32 -4.48
N ASN A 34 -1.01 2.28 -4.63
CA ASN A 34 -0.87 1.03 -3.89
C ASN A 34 0.48 0.35 -4.15
N ASN A 35 0.88 0.21 -5.41
CA ASN A 35 2.16 -0.39 -5.80
C ASN A 35 3.37 0.41 -5.29
N LEU A 36 3.29 1.73 -5.27
CA LEU A 36 4.34 2.59 -4.71
C LEU A 36 4.51 2.35 -3.20
N ILE A 37 3.39 2.18 -2.48
CA ILE A 37 3.41 1.95 -1.04
C ILE A 37 3.89 0.53 -0.73
N LEU A 38 3.47 -0.49 -1.50
CA LEU A 38 3.99 -1.84 -1.41
C LEU A 38 5.51 -1.87 -1.65
N SER A 39 5.99 -1.21 -2.70
CA SER A 39 7.42 -1.10 -2.97
C SER A 39 8.17 -0.42 -1.84
N TRP A 40 7.65 0.68 -1.30
CA TRP A 40 8.25 1.34 -0.15
C TRP A 40 8.29 0.42 1.08
N LEU A 41 7.21 -0.32 1.33
CA LEU A 41 7.10 -1.23 2.44
C LEU A 41 8.10 -2.38 2.32
N MET A 42 8.17 -3.04 1.16
CA MET A 42 9.11 -4.10 0.83
C MET A 42 10.57 -3.67 0.96
N ASN A 43 10.89 -2.42 0.60
CA ASN A 43 12.23 -1.85 0.76
C ASN A 43 12.53 -1.41 2.20
N SER A 44 11.51 -1.22 3.04
CA SER A 44 11.67 -0.78 4.43
C SER A 44 11.73 -1.95 5.42
N VAL A 45 11.40 -3.17 4.98
CA VAL A 45 11.41 -4.39 5.81
C VAL A 45 12.62 -5.27 5.49
N ILE A 46 13.00 -6.12 6.44
CA ILE A 46 14.08 -7.11 6.26
C ILE A 46 13.66 -8.11 5.16
N SER A 47 14.61 -8.52 4.32
CA SER A 47 14.37 -9.35 3.13
C SER A 47 13.56 -10.63 3.38
N THR A 48 13.72 -11.24 4.55
CA THR A 48 12.95 -12.43 4.98
C THR A 48 11.45 -12.16 5.11
N ILE A 49 11.08 -10.97 5.59
CA ILE A 49 9.69 -10.54 5.73
C ILE A 49 9.16 -10.01 4.39
N SER A 50 10.02 -9.38 3.59
CA SER A 50 9.67 -8.95 2.22
C SER A 50 9.21 -10.12 1.35
N GLN A 51 9.86 -11.29 1.47
CA GLN A 51 9.49 -12.50 0.73
C GLN A 51 8.09 -13.01 1.05
N SER A 52 7.62 -12.90 2.31
CA SER A 52 6.25 -13.28 2.66
C SER A 52 5.19 -12.29 2.15
N LEU A 53 5.59 -11.06 1.82
CA LEU A 53 4.68 -10.01 1.31
C LEU A 53 4.54 -10.02 -0.23
N VAL A 54 5.30 -10.85 -0.95
CA VAL A 54 5.33 -10.87 -2.44
C VAL A 54 3.95 -11.17 -3.05
N TYR A 55 3.10 -11.92 -2.36
CA TYR A 55 1.77 -12.30 -2.83
C TYR A 55 0.65 -11.33 -2.40
N ILE A 56 1.00 -10.23 -1.73
CA ILE A 56 0.01 -9.32 -1.19
C ILE A 56 -0.28 -8.21 -2.19
N GLU A 57 -1.51 -8.20 -2.70
CA GLU A 57 -1.98 -7.22 -3.67
C GLU A 57 -2.36 -5.86 -3.04
N SER A 58 -2.59 -5.81 -1.72
CA SER A 58 -2.97 -4.59 -1.00
C SER A 58 -1.93 -4.15 0.02
N ALA A 59 -1.49 -2.90 -0.09
CA ALA A 59 -0.63 -2.26 0.92
C ALA A 59 -1.23 -2.29 2.33
N SER A 60 -2.57 -2.26 2.47
CA SER A 60 -3.23 -2.36 3.77
C SER A 60 -3.02 -3.72 4.43
N GLN A 61 -3.12 -4.79 3.63
CA GLN A 61 -2.95 -6.15 4.11
C GLN A 61 -1.49 -6.37 4.52
N ALA A 62 -0.54 -5.95 3.68
CA ALA A 62 0.88 -6.06 3.98
C ALA A 62 1.26 -5.30 5.26
N TRP A 63 0.64 -4.14 5.51
CA TRP A 63 0.87 -3.37 6.72
C TRP A 63 0.27 -4.01 7.97
N ASN A 64 -0.89 -4.65 7.86
CA ASN A 64 -1.50 -5.38 8.97
C ASN A 64 -0.68 -6.61 9.35
N ASP A 65 -0.17 -7.35 8.36
CA ASP A 65 0.68 -8.52 8.59
C ASP A 65 2.00 -8.14 9.28
N LEU A 66 2.54 -6.96 8.99
CA LEU A 66 3.75 -6.43 9.66
C LEU A 66 3.53 -5.93 11.09
N LYS A 67 2.29 -5.60 11.47
CA LYS A 67 1.96 -5.15 12.83
C LYS A 67 1.75 -6.29 13.81
N ALA A 68 1.46 -7.50 13.30
CA ALA A 68 1.23 -8.69 14.10
C ALA A 68 2.53 -9.15 14.79
#